data_AF-A0A6G3WQP8-F1
#
_entry.id   AF-A0A6G3WQP8-F1
#
_cell.length_a   1.000
_cell.length_b   1.000
_cell.length_c   1.000
_cell.angle_alpha   90.00
_cell.angle_beta   90.00
_cell.angle_gamma   90.00
#
_symmetry.space_group_name_H-M   'P 1'
#
loop_
_entity.id
_entity.type
_entity.pdbx_description
1 polymer ?
#
loop_
_entity_poly.entity_id
_entity_poly.type
_entity_poly.pdbx_seq_one_letter_code
_entity_poly.pdbx_strand_id
1 'polypeptide(L)' 'AEFAELAPESATPAQTALRWIIQQPGVTSVIPGARSVEQARANAAAAALPPLPQATLDAVRDLYDRSIRAEVHDRW' A
#
# COMPACT_ATOMS: atom_id res chain seq x y z
N ALA A 1 -0.44 -5.85 -12.80
CA ALA A 1 -1.29 -6.56 -11.82
C ALA A 1 -2.24 -5.52 -11.25
N GLU A 2 -3.53 -5.85 -11.07
CA GLU A 2 -4.63 -4.92 -10.77
C GLU A 2 -4.30 -3.84 -9.73
N PHE A 3 -3.63 -4.19 -8.62
CA PHE A 3 -3.20 -3.21 -7.62
C PHE A 3 -2.30 -2.09 -8.16
N ALA A 4 -1.41 -2.38 -9.10
CA ALA A 4 -0.52 -1.39 -9.70
C ALA A 4 -1.28 -0.31 -10.49
N GLU A 5 -2.48 -0.63 -10.99
CA GLU A 5 -3.35 0.31 -11.70
C GLU A 5 -4.06 1.27 -10.75
N LEU A 6 -4.08 0.96 -9.44
CA LEU A 6 -4.59 1.84 -8.38
C LEU A 6 -3.54 2.86 -7.90
N ALA A 7 -2.29 2.71 -8.32
CA ALA A 7 -1.22 3.61 -7.93
C ALA A 7 -1.40 4.99 -8.60
N PRO A 8 -1.23 6.10 -7.86
CA PRO A 8 -1.10 7.42 -8.47
C PRO A 8 0.03 7.43 -9.50
N GLU A 9 -0.12 8.19 -10.59
CA GLU A 9 0.93 8.29 -11.63
C GLU A 9 2.30 8.70 -11.08
N SER A 10 2.31 9.47 -9.98
CA SER A 10 3.52 9.94 -9.30
C SER A 10 4.14 8.92 -8.33
N ALA A 11 3.58 7.71 -8.20
CA ALA A 11 4.00 6.73 -7.21
C ALA A 11 4.13 5.33 -7.80
N THR A 12 5.14 4.60 -7.34
CA THR A 12 5.25 3.17 -7.65
C THR A 12 4.21 2.36 -6.88
N PRO A 13 3.90 1.11 -7.31
CA PRO A 13 3.02 0.22 -6.54
C PRO A 13 3.55 -0.04 -5.11
N ALA A 14 4.87 -0.19 -4.95
CA ALA A 14 5.48 -0.36 -3.63
C ALA A 14 5.24 0.86 -2.72
N GLN A 15 5.43 2.07 -3.25
CA GLN A 15 5.16 3.29 -2.49
C GLN A 15 3.67 3.46 -2.18
N THR A 16 2.79 3.09 -3.10
CA THR A 16 1.33 3.10 -2.89
C THR A 16 0.93 2.16 -1.76
N ALA A 17 1.47 0.94 -1.73
CA ALA A 17 1.22 -0.02 -0.65
C ALA A 17 1.71 0.52 0.71
N LEU A 18 2.92 1.07 0.76
CA LEU A 18 3.43 1.67 2.00
C LEU A 18 2.60 2.86 2.46
N ARG A 19 2.20 3.74 1.53
CA ARG A 19 1.34 4.89 1.83
C ARG A 19 -0.03 4.45 2.35
N TRP A 20 -0.59 3.36 1.82
CA TRP A 20 -1.84 2.77 2.29
C TRP A 20 -1.72 2.28 3.74
N ILE A 21 -0.63 1.58 4.10
CA ILE A 21 -0.39 1.12 5.48
C ILE A 21 -0.26 2.32 6.42
N ILE A 22 0.54 3.33 6.04
CA ILE A 22 0.74 4.56 6.81
C ILE A 22 -0.59 5.31 7.06
N GLN A 23 -1.56 5.21 6.14
CA GLN A 23 -2.84 5.89 6.28
C GLN A 23 -3.82 5.22 7.26
N GLN A 24 -3.56 3.99 7.68
CA GLN A 24 -4.52 3.24 8.48
C GLN A 24 -4.65 3.83 9.89
N PRO A 25 -5.87 3.85 10.46
CA PRO A 25 -6.07 4.23 11.86
C PRO A 25 -5.19 3.40 12.81
N GLY A 26 -4.47 4.05 13.70
CA GLY A 26 -3.61 3.40 14.70
C GLY A 26 -2.21 3.01 14.20
N VAL A 27 -1.89 3.19 12.92
CA VAL A 27 -0.53 2.99 12.42
C VAL A 27 0.30 4.26 12.63
N THR A 28 1.41 4.13 13.35
CA THR A 28 2.35 5.25 13.60
C THR A 28 3.67 5.11 12.84
N SER A 29 4.01 3.89 12.41
CA SER A 29 5.23 3.60 11.67
C SER A 29 5.07 2.32 10.83
N VAL A 30 5.83 2.23 9.75
CA VAL A 30 5.92 1.05 8.88
C VAL A 30 7.39 0.66 8.76
N ILE A 31 7.69 -0.63 8.83
CA ILE A 31 9.07 -1.16 8.80
C ILE A 31 9.29 -1.96 7.51
N PRO A 32 9.52 -1.31 6.37
CA PRO A 32 9.69 -2.02 5.11
C PRO A 32 11.14 -2.51 4.95
N GLY A 33 11.28 -3.80 4.63
CA GLY A 33 12.56 -4.34 4.18
C GLY A 33 13.04 -3.69 2.88
N ALA A 34 14.35 -3.52 2.73
CA ALA A 34 14.98 -3.02 1.51
C ALA A 34 16.26 -3.80 1.20
N ARG A 35 16.44 -4.19 -0.07
CA ARG A 35 17.64 -4.90 -0.54
C ARG A 35 18.68 -3.99 -1.20
N SER A 36 18.35 -2.71 -1.34
CA SER A 36 19.22 -1.69 -1.90
C SER A 36 18.96 -0.34 -1.24
N VAL A 37 19.94 0.57 -1.33
CA VAL A 37 19.83 1.94 -0.83
C VAL A 37 18.72 2.70 -1.57
N GLU A 38 18.57 2.48 -2.87
CA GLU A 38 17.51 3.09 -3.68
C GLU A 38 16.12 2.67 -3.18
N GLN A 39 15.91 1.38 -2.91
CA GLN A 39 14.65 0.89 -2.37
C GLN A 39 14.39 1.48 -0.98
N ALA A 40 15.41 1.58 -0.12
CA ALA A 40 15.25 2.19 1.20
C ALA A 40 14.80 3.65 1.10
N ARG A 41 15.37 4.42 0.17
CA ARG A 41 14.96 5.81 -0.10
C ARG A 41 13.55 5.89 -0.69
N ALA A 42 13.21 5.02 -1.64
CA ALA A 42 11.87 4.98 -2.24
C ALA A 42 10.80 4.63 -1.19
N ASN A 43 11.08 3.65 -0.32
CA ASN A 43 10.22 3.27 0.79
C ASN A 43 9.97 4.44 1.75
N ALA A 44 11.04 5.16 2.13
CA ALA A 44 10.92 6.33 3.01
C ALA A 44 10.11 7.46 2.36
N ALA A 45 10.30 7.68 1.04
CA ALA A 45 9.56 8.70 0.30
C ALA A 45 8.04 8.44 0.22
N ALA A 46 7.58 7.20 0.42
CA ALA A 46 6.16 6.87 0.43
C ALA A 46 5.38 7.66 1.50
N ALA A 47 6.00 7.99 2.63
CA ALA A 47 5.38 8.78 3.70
C ALA A 47 5.09 10.23 3.29
N ALA A 48 5.78 10.76 2.28
CA ALA A 48 5.58 12.11 1.76
C ALA A 48 4.49 12.19 0.70
N LEU A 49 3.94 11.05 0.25
CA LEU A 49 2.84 11.05 -0.71
C LEU A 49 1.57 11.63 -0.07
N PRO A 50 0.74 12.36 -0.83
CA PRO A 50 -0.57 12.79 -0.37
C PRO A 50 -1.40 11.60 0.14
N PRO A 51 -2.39 11.85 1.01
CA PRO A 51 -3.40 10.84 1.33
C PRO A 51 -3.98 10.21 0.07
N LEU A 52 -4.05 8.88 0.06
CA LEU A 52 -4.72 8.15 -0.99
C LEU A 52 -6.22 8.54 -0.96
N PRO A 53 -6.83 8.83 -2.12
CA PRO A 53 -8.25 9.11 -2.20
C PRO A 53 -9.09 7.95 -1.64
N GLN A 54 -10.27 8.27 -1.11
CA GLN A 54 -11.18 7.25 -0.58
C GLN A 54 -11.51 6.17 -1.62
N ALA A 55 -11.67 6.56 -2.89
CA ALA A 55 -11.89 5.62 -4.00
C ALA A 55 -10.77 4.57 -4.14
N THR A 56 -9.51 4.98 -3.96
CA THR A 56 -8.36 4.05 -3.97
C THR A 56 -8.43 3.11 -2.77
N LEU A 57 -8.78 3.61 -1.58
CA LEU A 57 -8.91 2.78 -0.38
C LEU A 57 -10.02 1.73 -0.54
N ASP A 58 -11.15 2.13 -1.10
CA ASP A 58 -12.28 1.25 -1.36
C ASP A 58 -11.94 0.19 -2.43
N ALA A 59 -11.22 0.58 -3.48
CA ALA A 59 -10.74 -0.35 -4.51
C ALA A 59 -9.74 -1.37 -3.98
N VAL A 60 -8.83 -0.97 -3.07
CA VAL A 60 -7.91 -1.90 -2.41
C VAL A 60 -8.67 -2.90 -1.52
N ARG A 61 -9.72 -2.44 -0.82
CA ARG A 61 -10.58 -3.33 -0.02
C ARG A 61 -11.34 -4.32 -0.90
N ASP A 62 -11.95 -3.85 -1.99
CA ASP A 62 -12.64 -4.72 -2.95
C ASP A 62 -11.71 -5.78 -3.56
N LEU A 63 -10.49 -5.37 -3.94
CA LEU A 63 -9.47 -6.29 -4.44
C LEU A 63 -9.12 -7.37 -3.40
N TYR A 64 -8.95 -6.97 -2.13
CA TYR A 64 -8.73 -7.93 -1.04
C TYR A 64 -9.91 -8.89 -0.89
N ASP A 65 -11.14 -8.37 -0.86
CA ASP A 65 -12.36 -9.16 -0.65
C ASP A 65 -12.59 -10.18 -1.77
N ARG A 66 -12.37 -9.80 -3.04
CA ARG A 66 -12.59 -10.68 -4.19
C ARG A 66 -11.45 -11.66 -4.45
N SER A 67 -10.20 -11.28 -4.18
CA SER A 67 -9.03 -12.03 -4.67
C SER A 67 -8.16 -12.67 -3.59
N ILE A 68 -8.28 -12.23 -2.33
CA ILE A 68 -7.36 -12.66 -1.25
C ILE A 68 -8.13 -13.22 -0.05
N ARG A 69 -9.27 -12.62 0.32
CA ARG A 69 -10.00 -12.92 1.55
C ARG A 69 -10.30 -14.42 1.72
N ALA A 70 -10.80 -15.09 0.69
CA ALA A 70 -11.20 -16.50 0.79
C ALA A 70 -10.02 -17.44 1.10
N GLU A 71 -8.78 -17.04 0.76
CA GLU A 71 -7.59 -17.87 0.86
C GLU A 71 -6.87 -17.77 2.21
N VAL A 72 -7.04 -16.64 2.91
CA VAL A 72 -6.22 -16.31 4.09
C VAL A 72 -6.99 -15.71 5.26
N HIS A 73 -8.20 -15.21 5.07
CA HIS A 73 -8.89 -14.42 6.11
C HIS A 73 -9.32 -15.24 7.32
N ASP A 74 -9.53 -16.54 7.14
CA ASP A 74 -9.86 -17.48 8.22
C ASP A 74 -8.65 -17.87 9.08
N ARG A 75 -7.44 -17.50 8.69
CA ARG A 75 -6.19 -17.83 9.41
C ARG A 75 -5.79 -16.77 10.44
N TRP A 76 -6.54 -15.67 10.55
CA TRP A 76 -6.19 -14.47 11.30
C TRP A 76 -7.27 -14.11 12.31
#